data_AF-A0A8C7FLU5-F1
#
_entry.id   AF-A0A8C7FLU5-F1
#
_cell.length_a   1.000
_cell.length_b   1.000
_cell.length_c   1.000
_cell.angle_alpha   90.00
_cell.angle_beta   90.00
_cell.angle_gamma   90.00
#
_symmetry.space_group_name_H-M   'P 1'
#
loop_
_entity.id
_entity.type
_entity.pdbx_description
1 polymer ?
#
loop_
_entity_poly.entity_id
_entity_poly.type
_entity_poly.pdbx_seq_one_letter_code
_entity_poly.pdbx_strand_id
1 'polypeptide(L)'
;MYSSKLFVGRDGRRRCTQCYHTTFLSDSVVVCTNHPEEESYIGIKMGDLKADSGDLILHVFFQAIPCNVTGVWRNELGSVLDIEAVGSELRGRYQSAVETAPGVTGPEQQAKLLGVTSNRGLQTSVAFSVLWEAGSCSSWVGQCFQLPDGMRVLKTLWMLRSVASCPADNWKSTRMGEDTFVFIS
;
A
#
# COMPACT_ATOMS: atom_id res chain seq x y z
N MET A 1 16.04 16.55 14.50
CA MET A 1 17.43 17.01 14.30
C MET A 1 18.28 15.79 13.98
N TYR A 2 18.40 15.42 12.69
CA TYR A 2 19.23 14.27 12.29
C TYR A 2 20.51 14.78 11.68
N SER A 3 21.64 14.40 12.30
CA SER A 3 22.98 14.73 11.86
C SER A 3 23.44 13.68 10.85
N SER A 4 23.61 14.07 9.59
CA SER A 4 24.27 13.24 8.58
C SER A 4 25.79 13.41 8.70
N LYS A 5 26.48 12.43 9.30
CA LYS A 5 27.94 12.35 9.21
C LYS A 5 28.33 11.60 7.94
N LEU A 6 28.79 12.33 6.93
CA LEU A 6 29.49 11.75 5.79
C LEU A 6 30.90 11.32 6.24
N PHE A 7 31.27 10.06 5.99
CA PHE A 7 32.66 9.61 6.09
C PHE A 7 33.12 9.05 4.75
N VAL A 8 34.27 9.53 4.28
CA VAL A 8 34.92 9.11 3.03
C VAL A 8 35.95 8.02 3.35
N GLY A 9 35.82 6.85 2.72
CA GLY A 9 36.77 5.75 2.83
C GLY A 9 38.12 6.06 2.18
N ARG A 10 39.20 5.47 2.70
CA ARG A 10 40.61 5.75 2.35
C ARG A 10 41.04 5.34 0.92
N ASP A 11 40.19 4.67 0.15
CA ASP A 11 40.44 4.32 -1.26
C ASP A 11 39.78 5.29 -2.27
N GLY A 12 39.13 6.35 -1.77
CA GLY A 12 38.40 7.32 -2.59
C GLY A 12 37.09 6.80 -3.18
N ARG A 13 36.73 5.52 -2.96
CA ARG A 13 35.44 4.96 -3.38
C ARG A 13 34.43 5.09 -2.25
N ARG A 14 33.33 5.77 -2.53
CA ARG A 14 32.21 5.90 -1.59
C ARG A 14 31.44 4.59 -1.58
N ARG A 15 31.41 3.90 -0.45
CA ARG A 15 30.58 2.70 -0.23
C ARG A 15 29.80 2.86 1.06
N CYS A 16 28.58 2.35 1.07
CA CYS A 16 27.75 2.32 2.25
C CYS A 16 28.17 1.16 3.18
N THR A 17 27.96 1.29 4.49
CA THR A 17 28.22 0.21 5.45
C THR A 17 27.22 -0.93 5.27
N GLN A 18 27.52 -2.11 5.84
CA GLN A 18 26.85 -3.38 5.54
C GLN A 18 25.31 -3.42 5.79
N CYS A 19 24.75 -2.42 6.49
CA CYS A 19 23.31 -2.30 6.76
C CYS A 19 22.56 -1.35 5.83
N TYR A 20 23.21 -0.79 4.79
CA TYR A 20 22.64 0.23 3.92
C TYR A 20 22.60 -0.23 2.46
N HIS A 21 21.50 0.04 1.77
CA HIS A 21 21.43 -0.16 0.31
C HIS A 21 22.18 0.96 -0.41
N THR A 22 22.92 0.59 -1.46
CA THR A 22 23.75 1.50 -2.26
C THR A 22 23.14 1.70 -3.64
N THR A 23 22.75 2.93 -3.97
CA THR A 23 22.30 3.28 -5.33
C THR A 23 23.31 4.24 -5.97
N PHE A 24 23.77 3.88 -7.17
CA PHE A 24 24.70 4.70 -7.95
C PHE A 24 23.91 5.59 -8.90
N LEU A 25 24.00 6.91 -8.70
CA LEU A 25 23.38 7.90 -9.58
C LEU A 25 24.36 8.42 -10.65
N SER A 26 25.66 8.38 -10.34
CA SER A 26 26.77 8.65 -11.29
C SER A 26 28.10 8.17 -10.68
N ASP A 27 29.18 8.21 -11.46
CA ASP A 27 30.53 7.81 -11.03
C ASP A 27 31.05 8.56 -9.79
N SER A 28 30.44 9.71 -9.46
CA SER A 28 30.85 10.57 -8.34
C SER A 28 29.83 10.66 -7.20
N VAL A 29 28.63 10.09 -7.36
CA VAL A 29 27.52 10.27 -6.41
C VAL A 29 26.92 8.93 -6.02
N VAL A 30 27.00 8.63 -4.72
CA VAL A 30 26.51 7.40 -4.10
C VAL A 30 25.56 7.78 -2.97
N VAL A 31 24.37 7.20 -2.96
CA VAL A 31 23.36 7.41 -1.92
C VAL A 31 23.24 6.15 -1.07
N CYS A 32 23.27 6.32 0.26
CA CYS A 32 23.17 5.26 1.25
C CYS A 32 21.88 5.42 2.06
N THR A 33 20.98 4.44 2.01
CA THR A 33 19.72 4.48 2.77
C THR A 33 19.64 3.33 3.77
N ASN A 34 19.13 3.62 4.97
CA ASN A 34 19.06 2.67 6.10
C ASN A 34 17.96 1.62 5.96
N HIS A 35 16.97 1.88 5.09
CA HIS A 35 15.86 0.97 4.78
C HIS A 35 15.29 1.34 3.39
N PRO A 36 14.69 0.40 2.64
CA PRO A 36 14.17 0.66 1.29
C PRO A 36 12.93 1.56 1.26
N GLU A 37 12.30 1.82 2.40
CA GLU A 37 10.88 2.25 2.44
C GLU A 37 10.60 3.65 2.99
N GLU A 38 11.60 4.53 3.15
CA GLU A 38 11.28 5.96 3.31
C GLU A 38 11.97 6.81 2.24
N GLU A 39 11.13 7.19 1.29
CA GLU A 39 11.23 8.29 0.32
C GLU A 39 12.48 8.31 -0.58
N SER A 40 12.46 7.45 -1.60
CA SER A 40 13.26 7.64 -2.81
C SER A 40 12.69 8.78 -3.68
N TYR A 41 13.20 10.01 -3.51
CA TYR A 41 13.07 11.05 -4.53
C TYR A 41 14.10 10.75 -5.62
N ILE A 42 13.70 10.06 -6.68
CA ILE A 42 14.51 9.92 -7.90
C ILE A 42 14.37 11.22 -8.69
N GLY A 43 15.35 12.12 -8.56
CA GLY A 43 15.48 13.30 -9.42
C GLY A 43 16.23 12.94 -10.71
N ILE A 44 15.55 12.98 -11.85
CA ILE A 44 16.20 13.03 -13.17
C ILE A 44 16.85 14.42 -13.35
N LYS A 45 18.04 14.43 -13.95
CA LYS A 45 18.96 15.57 -14.14
C LYS A 45 18.26 16.88 -14.55
N MET A 46 18.46 17.90 -13.73
CA MET A 46 18.41 19.32 -14.09
C MET A 46 19.58 19.62 -15.06
N GLY A 47 19.51 19.08 -16.28
CA GLY A 47 20.60 19.06 -17.26
C GLY A 47 20.20 19.47 -18.68
N ASP A 48 18.91 19.51 -18.98
CA ASP A 48 18.40 20.15 -20.21
C ASP A 48 17.94 21.60 -19.99
N LEU A 49 18.06 22.13 -18.76
CA LEU A 49 17.84 23.54 -18.46
C LEU A 49 19.19 24.28 -18.40
N LYS A 50 19.55 24.92 -19.51
CA LYS A 50 20.63 25.91 -19.56
C LYS A 50 20.23 27.12 -18.72
N ALA A 51 21.01 27.42 -17.69
CA ALA A 51 20.93 28.69 -16.99
C ALA A 51 21.47 29.80 -17.90
N ASP A 52 20.59 30.65 -18.42
CA ASP A 52 20.94 32.00 -18.82
C ASP A 52 20.17 32.98 -17.93
N SER A 53 20.79 34.11 -17.64
CA SER A 53 20.54 34.97 -16.48
C SER A 53 19.07 35.19 -16.08
N GLY A 54 18.76 34.78 -14.83
CA GLY A 54 17.61 35.21 -14.04
C GLY A 54 16.49 34.18 -13.90
N ASP A 55 16.62 33.16 -13.04
CA ASP A 55 15.44 32.31 -12.74
C ASP A 55 15.54 31.38 -11.52
N LEU A 56 14.35 31.00 -11.06
CA LEU A 56 13.92 30.25 -9.89
C LEU A 56 14.70 28.95 -9.55
N ILE A 57 15.04 28.79 -8.26
CA ILE A 57 15.37 27.49 -7.65
C ILE A 57 14.08 26.68 -7.49
N LEU A 58 13.84 25.73 -8.39
CA LEU A 58 12.72 24.80 -8.30
C LEU A 58 13.05 23.67 -7.31
N HIS A 59 12.56 23.78 -6.07
CA HIS A 59 12.55 22.68 -5.12
C HIS A 59 11.54 21.61 -5.56
N VAL A 60 11.99 20.51 -6.16
CA VAL A 60 11.11 19.37 -6.47
C VAL A 60 10.94 18.53 -5.21
N PHE A 61 9.92 18.87 -4.42
CA PHE A 61 9.36 17.97 -3.41
C PHE A 61 8.43 16.96 -4.14
N PHE A 62 8.82 15.68 -4.29
CA PHE A 62 7.82 14.61 -4.33
C PHE A 62 7.07 14.58 -3.00
N GLN A 63 6.02 15.38 -2.87
CA GLN A 63 5.04 15.13 -1.83
C GLN A 63 4.50 13.73 -2.07
N ALA A 64 4.69 12.79 -1.12
CA ALA A 64 3.93 11.56 -1.16
C ALA A 64 2.45 11.96 -1.14
N ILE A 65 1.73 11.61 -2.19
CA ILE A 65 0.39 12.12 -2.42
C ILE A 65 -0.55 11.34 -1.49
N PRO A 66 -1.27 12.02 -0.56
CA PRO A 66 -2.16 11.34 0.37
C PRO A 66 -3.20 10.48 -0.34
N CYS A 67 -3.17 9.17 -0.09
CA CYS A 67 -4.11 8.25 -0.70
C CYS A 67 -5.36 8.12 0.17
N ASN A 68 -6.44 8.80 -0.22
CA ASN A 68 -7.74 8.64 0.45
C ASN A 68 -8.33 7.26 0.13
N VAL A 69 -8.75 6.51 1.16
CA VAL A 69 -9.34 5.17 1.02
C VAL A 69 -10.86 5.17 0.85
N THR A 70 -11.53 6.28 1.15
CA THR A 70 -12.99 6.42 1.00
C THR A 70 -13.40 6.39 -0.47
N GLY A 71 -14.45 5.63 -0.76
CA GLY A 71 -15.08 5.46 -2.07
C GLY A 71 -15.14 3.98 -2.49
N VAL A 72 -15.40 3.78 -3.78
CA VAL A 72 -15.64 2.47 -4.39
C VAL A 72 -14.40 1.99 -5.14
N TRP A 73 -14.06 0.73 -4.92
CA TRP A 73 -12.90 0.05 -5.47
C TRP A 73 -13.30 -1.27 -6.12
N ARG A 74 -12.49 -1.75 -7.06
CA ARG A 74 -12.65 -3.08 -7.68
C ARG A 74 -11.33 -3.82 -7.75
N ASN A 75 -11.32 -5.10 -7.38
CA ASN A 75 -10.14 -5.95 -7.51
C ASN A 75 -10.05 -6.66 -8.88
N GLU A 76 -8.96 -7.38 -9.10
CA GLU A 76 -8.69 -8.16 -10.31
C GLU A 76 -9.69 -9.31 -10.54
N LEU A 77 -10.42 -9.74 -9.50
CA LEU A 77 -11.47 -10.76 -9.59
C LEU A 77 -12.84 -10.17 -9.94
N GLY A 78 -12.97 -8.84 -9.99
CA GLY A 78 -14.23 -8.14 -10.25
C GLY A 78 -15.07 -7.85 -9.00
N SER A 79 -14.61 -8.25 -7.81
CA SER A 79 -15.24 -7.91 -6.52
C SER A 79 -15.20 -6.41 -6.28
N VAL A 80 -16.22 -5.89 -5.61
CA VAL A 80 -16.38 -4.46 -5.31
C VAL A 80 -16.25 -4.21 -3.82
N LEU A 81 -15.47 -3.19 -3.47
CA LEU A 81 -15.20 -2.75 -2.11
C LEU A 81 -15.63 -1.29 -1.98
N ASP A 82 -16.65 -1.04 -1.16
CA ASP A 82 -17.18 0.30 -0.88
C ASP A 82 -16.83 0.69 0.56
N ILE A 83 -16.03 1.75 0.71
CA ILE A 83 -15.45 2.19 1.97
C ILE A 83 -15.92 3.60 2.32
N GLU A 84 -16.39 3.75 3.55
CA GLU A 84 -16.57 5.00 4.26
C GLU A 84 -15.61 5.07 5.44
N ALA A 85 -14.78 6.11 5.51
CA ALA A 85 -13.91 6.37 6.66
C ALA A 85 -14.53 7.43 7.60
N VAL A 86 -14.71 7.06 8.87
CA VAL A 86 -15.16 7.97 9.94
C VAL A 86 -14.07 8.04 11.01
N GLY A 87 -13.25 9.10 10.98
CA GLY A 87 -12.06 9.18 11.81
C GLY A 87 -11.03 8.12 11.40
N SER A 88 -10.69 7.21 12.32
CA SER A 88 -9.81 6.06 12.04
C SER A 88 -10.57 4.76 11.79
N GLU A 89 -11.91 4.77 11.82
CA GLU A 89 -12.74 3.59 11.54
C GLU A 89 -13.11 3.52 10.06
N LEU A 90 -13.13 2.31 9.52
CA LEU A 90 -13.65 2.00 8.19
C LEU A 90 -14.97 1.23 8.32
N ARG A 91 -15.95 1.63 7.52
CA ARG A 91 -17.26 1.01 7.39
C ARG A 91 -17.60 0.86 5.92
N GLY A 92 -18.55 -0.01 5.60
CA GLY A 92 -19.08 -0.09 4.25
C GLY A 92 -19.51 -1.49 3.88
N ARG A 93 -19.28 -1.86 2.63
CA ARG A 93 -19.72 -3.14 2.07
C ARG A 93 -18.64 -3.74 1.18
N TYR A 94 -18.57 -5.06 1.20
CA TYR A 94 -17.80 -5.83 0.26
C TYR A 94 -18.76 -6.72 -0.53
N GLN A 95 -18.70 -6.64 -1.86
CA GLN A 95 -19.41 -7.53 -2.77
C GLN A 95 -18.40 -8.44 -3.47
N SER A 96 -18.49 -9.75 -3.23
CA SER A 96 -17.59 -10.70 -3.89
C SER A 96 -18.12 -11.08 -5.27
N ALA A 97 -17.25 -11.10 -6.28
CA ALA A 97 -17.56 -11.68 -7.59
C ALA A 97 -17.37 -13.21 -7.62
N VAL A 98 -16.75 -13.78 -6.58
CA VAL A 98 -16.43 -15.21 -6.47
C VAL A 98 -16.83 -15.77 -5.12
N GLU A 99 -17.09 -17.06 -5.06
CA GLU A 99 -17.40 -17.76 -3.82
C GLU A 99 -16.77 -19.15 -3.79
N THR A 100 -16.52 -19.68 -2.60
CA THR A 100 -15.88 -21.01 -2.45
C THR A 100 -16.84 -22.17 -2.67
N ALA A 101 -18.14 -21.94 -2.51
CA ALA A 101 -19.23 -22.85 -2.86
C ALA A 101 -20.50 -22.03 -3.10
N PRO A 102 -21.47 -22.54 -3.88
CA PRO A 102 -22.69 -21.80 -4.21
C PRO A 102 -23.47 -21.32 -2.99
N GLY A 103 -23.75 -20.01 -2.93
CA GLY A 103 -24.61 -19.37 -1.92
C GLY A 103 -23.95 -19.06 -0.58
N VAL A 104 -22.65 -19.31 -0.39
CA VAL A 104 -21.99 -19.10 0.92
C VAL A 104 -21.83 -17.62 1.28
N THR A 105 -21.82 -16.74 0.28
CA THR A 105 -21.79 -15.29 0.46
C THR A 105 -23.18 -14.66 0.63
N GLY A 106 -24.25 -15.47 0.59
CA GLY A 106 -25.63 -15.00 0.62
C GLY A 106 -26.17 -14.54 -0.74
N PRO A 107 -27.47 -14.22 -0.83
CA PRO A 107 -28.17 -13.96 -2.10
C PRO A 107 -27.66 -12.72 -2.86
N GLU A 108 -27.13 -11.72 -2.14
CA GLU A 108 -26.58 -10.50 -2.74
C GLU A 108 -25.06 -10.56 -2.94
N GLN A 109 -24.42 -11.65 -2.50
CA GLN A 109 -22.96 -11.82 -2.44
C GLN A 109 -22.24 -10.66 -1.72
N GLN A 110 -22.93 -10.05 -0.75
CA GLN A 110 -22.50 -8.86 -0.04
C GLN A 110 -22.34 -9.12 1.46
N ALA A 111 -21.33 -8.51 2.06
CA ALA A 111 -21.11 -8.50 3.50
C ALA A 111 -20.78 -7.09 4.00
N LYS A 112 -21.15 -6.81 5.25
CA LYS A 112 -20.75 -5.57 5.92
C LYS A 112 -19.26 -5.59 6.18
N LEU A 113 -18.62 -4.47 5.88
CA LEU A 113 -17.21 -4.22 6.14
C LEU A 113 -17.04 -3.41 7.41
N LEU A 114 -16.11 -3.84 8.27
CA LEU A 114 -15.64 -3.09 9.43
C LEU A 114 -14.12 -3.13 9.46
N GLY A 115 -13.49 -2.00 9.78
CA GLY A 115 -12.04 -1.93 9.81
C GLY A 115 -11.52 -0.66 10.45
N VAL A 116 -10.22 -0.46 10.27
CA VAL A 116 -9.48 0.70 10.73
C VAL A 116 -8.49 1.15 9.67
N THR A 117 -8.11 2.42 9.74
CA THR A 117 -7.13 3.02 8.85
C THR A 117 -6.17 3.91 9.62
N SER A 118 -4.92 4.03 9.14
CA SER A 118 -4.02 5.06 9.65
C SER A 118 -4.52 6.44 9.21
N ASN A 119 -4.57 7.38 10.17
CA ASN A 119 -4.82 8.79 9.91
C ASN A 119 -3.54 9.63 10.04
N ARG A 120 -2.38 8.97 10.09
CA ARG A 120 -1.06 9.59 10.27
C ARG A 120 -0.13 9.12 9.16
N GLY A 121 0.45 10.06 8.43
CA GLY A 121 1.38 9.79 7.32
C GLY A 121 0.78 10.11 5.95
N LEU A 122 1.63 10.07 4.92
CA LEU A 122 1.27 10.38 3.53
C LEU A 122 0.74 9.17 2.75
N GLN A 123 0.86 7.95 3.31
CA GLN A 123 0.31 6.73 2.74
C GLN A 123 -0.52 5.99 3.78
N THR A 124 -1.70 5.53 3.38
CA THR A 124 -2.76 5.09 4.28
C THR A 124 -2.80 3.57 4.35
N SER A 125 -2.38 3.00 5.48
CA SER A 125 -2.51 1.57 5.75
C SER A 125 -3.92 1.27 6.25
N VAL A 126 -4.47 0.14 5.82
CA VAL A 126 -5.82 -0.31 6.19
C VAL A 126 -5.79 -1.71 6.75
N ALA A 127 -6.74 -2.00 7.64
CA ALA A 127 -7.10 -3.34 8.05
C ALA A 127 -8.62 -3.43 8.16
N PHE A 128 -9.25 -4.36 7.46
CA PHE A 128 -10.71 -4.52 7.52
C PHE A 128 -11.11 -5.99 7.44
N SER A 129 -12.34 -6.29 7.84
CA SER A 129 -12.88 -7.64 7.85
C SER A 129 -14.36 -7.65 7.46
N VAL A 130 -14.80 -8.82 7.01
CA VAL A 130 -16.19 -9.11 6.66
C VAL A 130 -16.59 -10.46 7.25
N LEU A 131 -17.85 -10.57 7.67
CA LEU A 131 -18.49 -11.82 8.05
C LEU A 131 -19.49 -12.19 6.97
N TRP A 132 -19.30 -13.36 6.36
CA TRP A 132 -20.19 -13.88 5.32
C TRP A 132 -21.41 -14.56 5.95
N GLU A 133 -22.51 -14.63 5.20
CA GLU A 133 -23.79 -15.19 5.65
C GLU A 133 -23.65 -16.61 6.21
N ALA A 134 -22.87 -17.48 5.54
CA ALA A 134 -22.64 -18.85 5.97
C ALA A 134 -21.66 -19.00 7.16
N GLY A 135 -21.23 -17.90 7.79
CA GLY A 135 -20.42 -17.88 9.00
C GLY A 135 -18.90 -17.90 8.78
N SER A 136 -18.42 -18.06 7.55
CA SER A 136 -17.01 -17.80 7.24
C SER A 136 -16.69 -16.31 7.36
N CYS A 137 -15.43 -15.95 7.61
CA CYS A 137 -15.01 -14.55 7.63
C CYS A 137 -13.73 -14.32 6.82
N SER A 138 -13.57 -13.12 6.30
CA SER A 138 -12.34 -12.71 5.62
C SER A 138 -11.79 -11.43 6.24
N SER A 139 -10.47 -11.29 6.25
CA SER A 139 -9.77 -10.10 6.72
C SER A 139 -8.70 -9.71 5.72
N TRP A 140 -8.57 -8.41 5.46
CA TRP A 140 -7.57 -7.81 4.60
C TRP A 140 -6.69 -6.87 5.42
N VAL A 141 -5.41 -6.83 5.08
CA VAL A 141 -4.47 -5.79 5.48
C VAL A 141 -3.75 -5.27 4.26
N GLY A 142 -3.49 -3.97 4.21
CA GLY A 142 -2.90 -3.38 3.01
C GLY A 142 -2.57 -1.92 3.12
N GLN A 143 -2.21 -1.33 1.99
CA GLN A 143 -1.80 0.06 1.87
C GLN A 143 -2.31 0.69 0.58
N CYS A 144 -2.82 1.91 0.72
CA CYS A 144 -3.30 2.75 -0.36
C CYS A 144 -2.13 3.55 -0.93
N PHE A 145 -1.92 3.45 -2.24
CA PHE A 145 -0.94 4.20 -3.00
C PHE A 145 -1.64 5.07 -4.04
N GLN A 146 -1.28 6.36 -4.09
CA GLN A 146 -1.63 7.21 -5.21
C GLN A 146 -0.43 7.29 -6.16
N LEU A 147 -0.66 6.92 -7.41
CA LEU A 147 0.33 6.88 -8.47
C LEU A 147 0.51 8.27 -9.12
N PRO A 148 1.62 8.52 -9.83
CA PRO A 148 1.90 9.81 -10.46
C PRO A 148 0.85 10.28 -11.49
N ASP A 149 0.10 9.36 -12.08
CA ASP A 149 -0.99 9.64 -13.02
C ASP A 149 -2.33 9.96 -12.31
N GLY A 150 -2.33 9.98 -10.98
CA GLY A 150 -3.51 10.21 -10.14
C GLY A 150 -4.33 8.96 -9.83
N MET A 151 -3.96 7.80 -10.39
CA MET A 151 -4.62 6.54 -10.10
C MET A 151 -4.37 6.13 -8.66
N ARG A 152 -5.40 5.64 -7.97
CA ARG A 152 -5.28 5.07 -6.63
C ARG A 152 -5.38 3.56 -6.68
N VAL A 153 -4.43 2.91 -6.03
CA VAL A 153 -4.34 1.45 -5.93
C VAL A 153 -4.22 1.05 -4.46
N LEU A 154 -5.06 0.12 -4.03
CA LEU A 154 -5.03 -0.46 -2.70
C LEU A 154 -4.48 -1.89 -2.81
N LYS A 155 -3.23 -2.08 -2.36
CA LYS A 155 -2.56 -3.38 -2.34
C LYS A 155 -2.83 -4.08 -1.03
N THR A 156 -3.33 -5.32 -1.08
CA THR A 156 -3.75 -6.03 0.13
C THR A 156 -3.37 -7.51 0.09
N LEU A 157 -3.11 -8.06 1.27
CA LEU A 157 -3.16 -9.49 1.52
C LEU A 157 -4.45 -9.81 2.29
N TRP A 158 -5.00 -11.00 2.06
CA TRP A 158 -6.19 -11.46 2.75
C TRP A 158 -6.04 -12.85 3.33
N MET A 159 -6.84 -13.10 4.37
CA MET A 159 -7.13 -14.43 4.88
C MET A 159 -8.64 -14.70 4.80
N LEU A 160 -9.01 -15.91 4.43
CA LEU A 160 -10.38 -16.43 4.48
C LEU A 160 -10.43 -17.58 5.47
N ARG A 161 -11.28 -17.45 6.49
CA ARG A 161 -11.51 -18.45 7.52
C ARG A 161 -12.85 -19.15 7.30
N SER A 162 -12.80 -20.43 6.92
CA SER A 162 -13.97 -21.31 6.87
C SER A 162 -14.38 -21.76 8.28
N VAL A 163 -15.67 -22.04 8.46
CA VAL A 163 -16.19 -22.69 9.67
C VAL A 163 -15.65 -24.13 9.72
N ALA A 164 -15.12 -24.53 10.87
CA ALA A 164 -14.68 -25.90 11.12
C ALA A 164 -15.71 -26.62 12.00
N SER A 165 -16.09 -27.84 11.64
CA SER A 165 -16.99 -28.69 12.43
C SER A 165 -16.37 -29.15 13.74
N CYS A 166 -15.04 -29.26 13.81
CA CYS A 166 -14.33 -29.64 15.01
C CYS A 166 -12.89 -29.07 15.03
N PRO A 167 -12.22 -29.01 16.20
CA PRO A 167 -10.84 -28.53 16.28
C PRO A 167 -9.84 -29.34 15.45
N ALA A 168 -10.09 -30.63 15.22
CA ALA A 168 -9.21 -31.48 14.41
C ALA A 168 -9.22 -31.09 12.92
N ASP A 169 -10.28 -30.43 12.42
CA ASP A 169 -10.35 -29.92 11.05
C ASP A 169 -9.74 -28.52 10.89
N ASN A 170 -9.35 -27.86 11.98
CA ASN A 170 -8.90 -26.46 12.00
C ASN A 170 -7.73 -26.17 11.06
N TRP A 171 -6.84 -27.15 10.88
CA TRP A 171 -5.59 -27.00 10.13
C TRP A 171 -5.80 -26.60 8.65
N LYS A 172 -6.94 -26.95 8.05
CA LYS A 172 -7.29 -26.66 6.65
C LYS A 172 -8.28 -25.50 6.50
N SER A 173 -8.66 -24.84 7.59
CA SER A 173 -9.77 -23.87 7.59
C SER A 173 -9.35 -22.44 7.24
N THR A 174 -8.07 -22.16 7.03
CA THR A 174 -7.59 -20.82 6.68
C THR A 174 -6.92 -20.83 5.31
N ARG A 175 -7.42 -20.00 4.40
CA ARG A 175 -6.81 -19.70 3.10
C ARG A 175 -6.25 -18.28 3.11
N MET A 176 -5.30 -17.99 2.23
CA MET A 176 -4.72 -16.66 2.06
C MET A 176 -4.52 -16.33 0.58
N GLY A 177 -4.44 -15.04 0.27
CA GLY A 177 -4.17 -14.54 -1.07
C GLY A 177 -3.84 -13.05 -1.08
N GLU A 178 -3.70 -12.51 -2.28
CA GLU A 178 -3.56 -11.07 -2.53
C GLU A 178 -4.83 -10.58 -3.22
N ASP A 179 -5.20 -9.32 -3.00
CA ASP A 179 -6.14 -8.58 -3.86
C ASP A 179 -5.51 -7.21 -4.17
N THR A 180 -5.56 -6.80 -5.44
CA THR A 180 -5.19 -5.45 -5.88
C THR A 180 -6.43 -4.69 -6.28
N PHE A 181 -6.86 -3.72 -5.47
CA PHE A 181 -8.01 -2.90 -5.80
C PHE A 181 -7.60 -1.62 -6.52
N VAL A 182 -8.36 -1.26 -7.56
CA VAL A 182 -8.26 0.02 -8.26
C VAL A 182 -9.48 0.87 -7.92
N PHE A 183 -9.25 2.15 -7.66
CA PHE A 183 -10.31 3.11 -7.35
C PHE A 183 -11.22 3.36 -8.55
N ILE A 184 -12.54 3.49 -8.32
CA ILE A 184 -13.55 3.75 -9.35
C ILE A 184 -14.29 5.06 -9.13
N SER A 185 -14.83 5.32 -7.93
CA SER A 185 -15.70 6.49 -7.66
C SER A 185 -15.75 6.91 -6.21
#